data_AF-A0A318TIX1-F1
#
_entry.id   AF-A0A318TIX1-F1
#
_cell.length_a   1.000
_cell.length_b   1.000
_cell.length_c   1.000
_cell.angle_alpha   90.00
_cell.angle_beta   90.00
_cell.angle_gamma   90.00
#
_symmetry.space_group_name_H-M   'P 1'
#
loop_
_entity.id
_entity.type
_entity.pdbx_description
1 polymer ?
#
loop_
_entity_poly.entity_id
_entity_poly.type
_entity_poly.pdbx_seq_one_letter_code
_entity_poly.pdbx_strand_id
1 'polypeptide(L)'
;MSYHNGSIWPHDNALIALGLARYGHKHLLDQLFRGLFEAESYLEARRLPELFCGFARERRRGPTLYPVACAPQAWASATPLTLLEAALGIEFDPSRDEIRFVNPRLPSFLNEVVLRDLRLGKCSADLRVRRHNDDVALEVLRTEGQNRISIVLAR
;
A
#
# COMPACT_ATOMS: atom_id res chain seq x y z
N MET A 1 -15.32 -24.27 -2.31
CA MET A 1 -14.68 -23.04 -2.81
C MET A 1 -15.71 -22.30 -3.65
N SER A 2 -15.98 -21.03 -3.38
CA SER A 2 -16.98 -20.24 -4.10
C SER A 2 -16.42 -18.86 -4.42
N TYR A 3 -16.74 -18.36 -5.61
CA TYR A 3 -16.20 -17.11 -6.15
C TYR A 3 -16.54 -15.89 -5.28
N HIS A 4 -17.72 -15.88 -4.64
CA HIS A 4 -18.18 -14.77 -3.78
C HIS A 4 -18.48 -15.19 -2.33
N ASN A 5 -17.97 -16.36 -1.89
CA ASN A 5 -18.17 -16.82 -0.53
C ASN A 5 -16.85 -17.32 0.06
N GLY A 6 -16.19 -16.43 0.80
CA GLY A 6 -14.92 -16.69 1.48
C GLY A 6 -13.69 -16.56 0.58
N SER A 7 -13.79 -15.95 -0.59
CA SER A 7 -12.65 -15.58 -1.43
C SER A 7 -12.00 -14.28 -0.96
N ILE A 8 -10.71 -14.14 -1.21
CA ILE A 8 -9.92 -12.94 -0.90
C ILE A 8 -9.55 -12.26 -2.21
N TRP A 9 -10.00 -11.02 -2.34
CA TRP A 9 -9.83 -10.19 -3.54
C TRP A 9 -8.81 -9.10 -3.23
N PRO A 10 -7.61 -9.13 -3.84
CA PRO A 10 -6.57 -8.14 -3.58
C PRO A 10 -7.06 -6.71 -3.81
N HIS A 11 -7.81 -6.49 -4.90
CA HIS A 11 -8.42 -5.20 -5.22
C HIS A 11 -9.32 -4.68 -4.09
N ASP A 12 -10.28 -5.48 -3.62
CA ASP A 12 -11.23 -5.06 -2.59
C ASP A 12 -10.53 -4.80 -1.24
N ASN A 13 -9.49 -5.59 -0.94
CA ASN A 13 -8.67 -5.38 0.25
C ASN A 13 -7.85 -4.08 0.16
N ALA A 14 -7.42 -3.66 -1.04
CA ALA A 14 -6.77 -2.38 -1.25
C ALA A 14 -7.73 -1.20 -0.95
N LEU A 15 -8.98 -1.30 -1.38
CA LEU A 15 -10.02 -0.31 -1.07
C LEU A 15 -10.33 -0.25 0.43
N ILE A 16 -10.40 -1.41 1.08
CA ILE A 16 -10.54 -1.50 2.54
C ILE A 16 -9.35 -0.82 3.23
N ALA A 17 -8.12 -1.01 2.74
CA ALA A 17 -6.93 -0.38 3.30
C ALA A 17 -6.97 1.15 3.22
N LEU A 18 -7.45 1.72 2.11
CA LEU A 18 -7.69 3.18 2.00
C LEU A 18 -8.70 3.66 3.06
N GLY A 19 -9.78 2.91 3.26
CA GLY A 19 -10.75 3.20 4.32
C GLY A 19 -10.11 3.16 5.71
N LEU A 20 -9.38 2.09 6.03
CA LEU A 20 -8.67 1.94 7.31
C LEU A 20 -7.70 3.11 7.54
N ALA A 21 -6.95 3.52 6.53
CA ALA A 21 -6.06 4.68 6.62
C ALA A 21 -6.83 5.97 6.94
N ARG A 22 -7.95 6.22 6.24
CA ARG A 22 -8.79 7.40 6.43
C ARG A 22 -9.42 7.49 7.82
N TYR A 23 -9.75 6.34 8.42
CA TYR A 23 -10.31 6.27 9.78
C TYR A 23 -9.24 6.10 10.88
N GLY A 24 -7.95 6.24 10.55
CA GLY A 24 -6.87 6.14 11.55
C GLY A 24 -6.53 4.72 12.00
N HIS A 25 -7.11 3.68 11.39
CA HIS A 25 -6.89 2.27 11.74
C HIS A 25 -5.62 1.69 11.09
N LYS A 26 -4.48 2.37 11.20
CA LYS A 26 -3.22 1.97 10.55
C LYS A 26 -2.70 0.60 11.01
N HIS A 27 -2.97 0.20 12.26
CA HIS A 27 -2.58 -1.14 12.72
C HIS A 27 -3.29 -2.26 11.95
N LEU A 28 -4.58 -2.10 11.64
CA LEU A 28 -5.32 -3.06 10.83
C LEU A 28 -4.84 -3.06 9.38
N LEU A 29 -4.48 -1.88 8.87
CA LEU A 29 -3.85 -1.74 7.56
C LEU A 29 -2.53 -2.51 7.49
N ASP A 30 -1.66 -2.38 8.50
CA ASP A 30 -0.37 -3.10 8.54
C ASP A 30 -0.58 -4.61 8.52
N GLN A 31 -1.60 -5.12 9.23
CA GLN A 31 -1.95 -6.54 9.21
C GLN A 31 -2.42 -7.00 7.83
N LEU A 32 -3.31 -6.22 7.19
CA LEU A 32 -3.84 -6.52 5.85
C LEU A 32 -2.73 -6.48 4.80
N PHE A 33 -1.90 -5.43 4.81
CA PHE A 33 -0.79 -5.27 3.87
C PHE A 33 0.21 -6.43 4.03
N ARG A 34 0.64 -6.75 5.25
CA ARG A 34 1.49 -7.93 5.51
C ARG A 34 0.84 -9.21 5.00
N GLY A 35 -0.46 -9.40 5.22
CA GLY A 35 -1.19 -10.57 4.78
C GLY A 35 -1.10 -10.78 3.26
N LEU A 36 -1.36 -9.73 2.49
CA LEU A 36 -1.30 -9.76 1.01
C LEU A 36 0.13 -9.87 0.49
N PHE A 37 1.08 -9.15 1.08
CA PHE A 37 2.50 -9.22 0.70
C PHE A 37 3.08 -10.62 0.92
N GLU A 38 2.75 -11.25 2.06
CA GLU A 38 3.14 -12.63 2.32
C GLU A 38 2.45 -13.61 1.35
N ALA A 39 1.19 -13.38 0.99
CA ALA A 39 0.47 -14.21 0.02
C ALA A 39 1.14 -14.17 -1.36
N GLU A 40 1.51 -12.97 -1.83
CA GLU A 40 2.22 -12.76 -3.10
C GLU A 40 3.51 -13.58 -3.22
N SER A 41 4.22 -13.78 -2.11
CA SER A 41 5.47 -14.56 -2.09
C SER A 41 5.32 -16.03 -2.51
N TYR A 42 4.09 -16.57 -2.45
CA TYR A 42 3.75 -17.93 -2.88
C TYR A 42 3.21 -18.00 -4.32
N LEU A 43 2.97 -16.85 -4.94
CA LEU A 43 2.34 -16.77 -6.25
C LEU A 43 3.38 -16.70 -7.37
N GLU A 44 3.01 -17.23 -8.53
CA GLU A 44 3.86 -17.19 -9.70
C GLU A 44 4.20 -15.74 -10.08
N ALA A 45 5.49 -15.49 -10.36
CA ALA A 45 6.04 -14.17 -10.67
C ALA A 45 5.74 -13.09 -9.62
N ARG A 46 5.31 -13.47 -8.40
CA ARG A 46 4.94 -12.54 -7.33
C ARG A 46 3.88 -11.54 -7.78
N ARG A 47 2.80 -12.05 -8.39
CA ARG A 47 1.69 -11.23 -8.84
C ARG A 47 0.42 -11.65 -8.13
N LEU A 48 -0.27 -10.68 -7.54
CA LEU A 48 -1.58 -10.89 -6.94
C LEU A 48 -2.60 -11.24 -8.05
N PRO A 49 -3.42 -12.28 -7.87
CA PRO A 49 -4.40 -12.71 -8.87
C PRO A 49 -5.69 -11.90 -8.70
N GLU A 50 -6.69 -12.22 -9.51
CA GLU A 50 -8.08 -11.84 -9.27
C GLU A 50 -8.54 -12.07 -7.83
N LEU A 51 -8.41 -13.32 -7.40
CA LEU A 51 -8.77 -13.81 -6.09
C LEU A 51 -7.98 -15.07 -5.74
N PHE A 52 -7.96 -15.37 -4.45
CA PHE A 52 -7.60 -16.69 -3.94
C PHE A 52 -8.59 -17.10 -2.84
N CYS A 53 -8.58 -18.37 -2.44
CA CYS A 53 -9.50 -18.85 -1.40
C CYS A 53 -9.07 -18.36 -0.02
N GLY A 54 -10.02 -17.90 0.80
CA GLY A 54 -9.80 -17.41 2.17
C GLY A 54 -9.78 -18.51 3.23
N PHE A 55 -9.14 -19.64 2.94
CA PHE A 55 -8.89 -20.66 3.96
C PHE A 55 -7.88 -20.17 5.01
N ALA A 56 -7.90 -20.78 6.19
CA ALA A 56 -6.96 -20.47 7.25
C ALA A 56 -5.52 -20.70 6.77
N ARG A 57 -4.62 -19.78 7.18
CA ARG A 57 -3.20 -19.87 6.87
C ARG A 57 -2.59 -21.09 7.54
N GLU A 58 -1.93 -21.95 6.77
CA GLU A 58 -1.18 -23.10 7.25
C GLU A 58 0.34 -22.83 7.19
N ARG A 59 1.09 -23.32 8.18
CA ARG A 59 2.54 -23.12 8.24
C ARG A 59 3.21 -23.77 7.02
N ARG A 60 4.06 -23.03 6.31
CA ARG A 60 4.80 -23.47 5.09
C ARG A 60 3.91 -23.82 3.89
N ARG A 61 2.66 -23.36 3.87
CA ARG A 61 1.76 -23.52 2.72
C ARG A 61 1.29 -22.17 2.23
N GLY A 62 1.28 -22.00 0.91
CA GLY A 62 0.72 -20.82 0.26
C GLY A 62 -0.80 -20.80 0.30
N PRO A 63 -1.43 -19.70 -0.14
CA PRO A 63 -2.88 -19.62 -0.25
C PRO A 63 -3.39 -20.67 -1.24
N THR A 64 -4.55 -21.25 -0.94
CA THR A 64 -5.24 -22.11 -1.91
C THR A 64 -5.73 -21.25 -3.07
N LEU A 65 -5.23 -21.53 -4.28
CA LEU A 65 -5.62 -20.79 -5.48
C LEU A 65 -7.05 -21.10 -5.88
N TYR A 66 -7.74 -20.10 -6.42
CA TYR A 66 -9.04 -20.32 -7.06
C TYR A 66 -8.81 -20.80 -8.50
N PRO A 67 -9.35 -21.96 -8.93
CA PRO A 67 -8.91 -22.65 -10.16
C PRO A 67 -9.00 -21.85 -11.47
N VAL A 68 -9.92 -20.88 -11.55
CA VAL A 68 -10.16 -20.08 -12.76
C VAL A 68 -9.87 -18.59 -12.55
N ALA A 69 -9.13 -18.24 -11.50
CA ALA A 69 -8.73 -16.86 -11.25
C ALA A 69 -7.82 -16.34 -12.38
N CYS A 70 -8.08 -15.12 -12.83
CA CYS A 70 -7.17 -14.43 -13.75
C CYS A 70 -5.88 -14.03 -13.01
N ALA A 71 -4.70 -14.32 -13.59
CA ALA A 71 -3.41 -14.02 -12.98
C ALA A 71 -2.36 -13.55 -14.01
N PRO A 72 -1.97 -12.26 -14.01
CA PRO A 72 -2.52 -11.16 -13.22
C PRO A 72 -3.85 -10.66 -13.83
N GLN A 73 -4.72 -10.10 -13.01
CA GLN A 73 -5.88 -9.36 -13.49
C GLN A 73 -5.67 -7.87 -13.35
N ALA A 74 -6.12 -7.11 -14.36
CA ALA A 74 -5.90 -5.67 -14.46
C ALA A 74 -6.27 -4.90 -13.17
N TRP A 75 -7.40 -5.22 -12.53
CA TRP A 75 -7.83 -4.52 -11.30
C TRP A 75 -6.97 -4.83 -10.06
N ALA A 76 -6.26 -5.97 -10.04
CA ALA A 76 -5.47 -6.40 -8.90
C ALA A 76 -4.06 -5.79 -8.96
N SER A 77 -3.63 -5.37 -10.15
CA SER A 77 -2.31 -4.75 -10.40
C SER A 77 -2.05 -3.48 -9.61
N ALA A 78 -3.10 -2.71 -9.27
CA ALA A 78 -2.96 -1.50 -8.46
C ALA A 78 -2.76 -1.81 -6.96
N THR A 79 -3.09 -3.01 -6.50
CA THR A 79 -3.13 -3.37 -5.07
C THR A 79 -1.87 -2.99 -4.30
N PRO A 80 -0.63 -3.35 -4.72
CA PRO A 80 0.56 -3.00 -3.95
C PRO A 80 0.79 -1.50 -3.84
N LEU A 81 0.49 -0.74 -4.90
CA LEU A 81 0.62 0.71 -4.92
C LEU A 81 -0.43 1.39 -4.04
N THR A 82 -1.68 0.91 -4.07
CA THR A 82 -2.76 1.43 -3.22
C THR A 82 -2.53 1.10 -1.73
N LEU A 83 -1.97 -0.08 -1.41
CA LEU A 83 -1.56 -0.40 -0.04
C LEU A 83 -0.45 0.52 0.45
N LEU A 84 0.52 0.85 -0.42
CA LEU A 84 1.58 1.80 -0.11
C LEU A 84 1.04 3.22 0.06
N GLU A 85 0.15 3.69 -0.83
CA GLU A 85 -0.56 4.96 -0.72
C GLU A 85 -1.28 5.07 0.63
N ALA A 86 -2.05 4.04 0.98
CA ALA A 86 -2.79 3.99 2.23
C ALA A 86 -1.88 3.95 3.46
N ALA A 87 -0.74 3.23 3.41
CA ALA A 87 0.25 3.19 4.48
C ALA A 87 0.91 4.55 4.71
N LEU A 88 1.35 5.19 3.63
CA LEU A 88 1.98 6.52 3.64
C LEU A 88 0.98 7.65 3.93
N GLY A 89 -0.32 7.42 3.69
CA GLY A 89 -1.35 8.46 3.79
C GLY A 89 -1.03 9.66 2.90
N ILE A 90 -0.55 9.40 1.69
CA ILE A 90 -0.13 10.45 0.77
C ILE A 90 -1.34 11.20 0.23
N GLU A 91 -1.34 12.52 0.34
CA GLU A 91 -2.38 13.40 -0.16
C GLU A 91 -1.76 14.54 -0.95
N PHE A 92 -2.43 14.97 -2.01
CA PHE A 92 -2.03 16.12 -2.82
C PHE A 92 -3.02 17.26 -2.59
N ASP A 93 -2.51 18.44 -2.24
CA ASP A 93 -3.28 19.68 -2.19
C ASP A 93 -2.76 20.63 -3.29
N PRO A 94 -3.34 20.58 -4.50
CA PRO A 94 -2.93 21.44 -5.61
C PRO A 94 -3.15 22.93 -5.33
N SER A 95 -4.05 23.30 -4.42
CA SER A 95 -4.31 24.71 -4.10
C SER A 95 -3.18 25.35 -3.29
N ARG A 96 -2.35 24.52 -2.64
CA ARG A 96 -1.24 24.92 -1.78
C ARG A 96 0.13 24.46 -2.31
N ASP A 97 0.17 23.86 -3.50
CA ASP A 97 1.33 23.16 -4.03
C ASP A 97 1.97 22.20 -2.99
N GLU A 98 1.12 21.52 -2.21
CA GLU A 98 1.53 20.73 -1.05
C GLU A 98 1.30 19.23 -1.25
N ILE A 99 2.34 18.44 -0.97
CA ILE A 99 2.29 16.99 -0.84
C ILE A 99 2.33 16.67 0.65
N ARG A 100 1.28 16.03 1.17
CA ARG A 100 1.11 15.72 2.58
C ARG A 100 1.22 14.21 2.80
N PHE A 101 1.82 13.84 3.91
CA PHE A 101 1.88 12.47 4.40
C PHE A 101 1.14 12.42 5.73
N VAL A 102 -0.06 11.84 5.74
CA VAL A 102 -0.96 11.81 6.90
C VAL A 102 -0.78 10.51 7.67
N ASN A 103 -0.30 10.63 8.91
CA ASN A 103 0.05 9.50 9.78
C ASN A 103 0.85 8.41 9.02
N PRO A 104 1.96 8.78 8.33
CA PRO A 104 2.68 7.85 7.48
C PRO A 104 3.28 6.72 8.31
N ARG A 105 3.11 5.49 7.84
CA ARG A 105 3.70 4.29 8.43
C ARG A 105 4.24 3.39 7.34
N LEU A 106 5.24 2.59 7.69
CA LEU A 106 5.71 1.48 6.88
C LEU A 106 5.51 0.18 7.67
N PRO A 107 4.96 -0.88 7.06
CA PRO A 107 4.84 -2.17 7.72
C PRO A 107 6.22 -2.75 8.02
N SER A 108 6.32 -3.66 8.98
CA SER A 108 7.61 -4.17 9.49
C SER A 108 8.50 -4.84 8.44
N PHE A 109 7.95 -5.27 7.32
CA PHE A 109 8.70 -5.87 6.20
C PHE A 109 9.26 -4.82 5.22
N LEU A 110 8.85 -3.56 5.31
CA LEU A 110 9.36 -2.44 4.52
C LEU A 110 10.20 -1.51 5.39
N ASN A 111 11.52 -1.49 5.16
CA ASN A 111 12.42 -0.60 5.88
C ASN A 111 12.55 0.78 5.23
N GLU A 112 12.42 0.84 3.90
CA GLU A 112 12.60 2.06 3.13
C GLU A 112 11.72 2.01 1.86
N VAL A 113 11.19 3.17 1.48
CA VAL A 113 10.52 3.41 0.21
C VAL A 113 11.09 4.69 -0.39
N VAL A 114 11.49 4.65 -1.66
CA VAL A 114 11.91 5.83 -2.41
C VAL A 114 10.84 6.13 -3.47
N LEU A 115 10.19 7.28 -3.33
CA LEU A 115 9.30 7.86 -4.31
C LEU A 115 10.12 8.76 -5.22
N ARG A 116 10.08 8.54 -6.54
CA ARG A 116 10.81 9.34 -7.53
C ARG A 116 9.82 10.06 -8.43
N ASP A 117 10.21 11.26 -8.85
CA ASP A 117 9.46 12.10 -9.78
C ASP A 117 7.99 12.28 -9.35
N LEU A 118 7.78 12.51 -8.05
CA LEU A 118 6.46 12.78 -7.50
C LEU A 118 6.02 14.18 -7.91
N ARG A 119 5.05 14.28 -8.83
CA ARG A 119 4.66 15.54 -9.46
C ARG A 119 3.38 16.12 -8.88
N LEU A 120 3.39 17.44 -8.69
CA LEU A 120 2.23 18.26 -8.38
C LEU A 120 2.32 19.56 -9.18
N GLY A 121 1.44 19.71 -10.17
CA GLY A 121 1.49 20.85 -11.08
C GLY A 121 2.82 20.92 -11.86
N LYS A 122 3.56 22.01 -11.68
CA LYS A 122 4.88 22.23 -12.29
C LYS A 122 6.05 21.80 -11.40
N CYS A 123 5.76 21.29 -10.21
CA CYS A 123 6.76 20.90 -9.23
C CYS A 123 6.94 19.39 -9.21
N SER A 124 8.15 18.93 -8.89
CA SER A 124 8.47 17.52 -8.68
C SER A 124 9.32 17.31 -7.43
N ALA A 125 9.25 16.14 -6.82
CA ALA A 125 10.12 15.77 -5.71
C ALA A 125 10.50 14.29 -5.73
N ASP A 126 11.72 13.99 -5.29
CA ASP A 126 12.15 12.65 -4.92
C ASP A 126 12.21 12.58 -3.40
N LEU A 127 11.54 11.59 -2.81
CA LEU A 127 11.38 11.43 -1.37
C LEU A 127 11.80 10.05 -0.95
N ARG A 128 12.51 9.97 0.17
CA ARG A 128 12.79 8.71 0.86
C ARG A 128 12.02 8.68 2.16
N VAL A 129 11.21 7.65 2.33
CA VAL A 129 10.54 7.31 3.59
C VAL A 129 11.30 6.16 4.22
N ARG A 130 11.86 6.36 5.41
CA ARG A 130 12.55 5.31 6.18
C ARG A 130 11.77 4.99 7.43
N ARG A 131 11.60 3.71 7.71
CA ARG A 131 10.98 3.24 8.95
C ARG A 131 11.93 3.45 10.13
N HIS A 132 11.40 3.94 11.25
CA HIS A 132 12.08 4.05 12.52
C HIS A 132 11.14 3.56 13.64
N ASN A 133 11.28 2.29 14.03
CA ASN A 133 10.34 1.60 14.93
C ASN A 133 8.90 1.64 14.42
N ASP A 134 8.03 2.42 15.08
CA ASP A 134 6.61 2.61 14.74
C ASP A 134 6.34 3.93 13.99
N ASP A 135 7.39 4.73 13.77
CA ASP A 135 7.36 6.00 13.06
C ASP A 135 8.13 5.92 11.74
N VAL A 136 8.12 7.02 10.99
CA VAL A 136 8.92 7.17 9.77
C VAL A 136 9.69 8.49 9.78
N ALA A 137 10.85 8.47 9.14
CA ALA A 137 11.59 9.67 8.74
C ALA A 137 11.35 9.92 7.25
N LEU A 138 11.03 11.17 6.90
CA LEU A 138 10.92 11.62 5.51
C LEU A 138 12.15 12.46 5.17
N GLU A 139 12.90 12.01 4.17
CA GLU A 139 14.07 12.69 3.63
C GLU A 139 13.75 13.18 2.21
N VAL A 140 14.02 14.46 1.96
CA VAL A 140 13.87 15.07 0.64
C VAL A 140 15.18 14.91 -0.12
N LEU A 141 15.15 14.14 -1.22
CA LEU A 141 16.33 13.84 -2.03
C LEU A 141 16.54 14.87 -3.15
N ARG A 142 15.44 15.30 -3.77
CA ARG A 142 15.39 16.29 -4.85
C ARG A 142 14.07 17.02 -4.80
N THR A 143 14.09 18.30 -5.14
CA THR A 143 12.89 19.10 -5.42
C THR A 143 13.14 19.96 -6.64
N GLU A 144 12.14 20.09 -7.51
CA GLU A 144 12.11 21.07 -8.59
C GLU A 144 10.84 21.90 -8.49
N GLY A 145 10.98 23.22 -8.65
CA GLY A 145 9.91 24.17 -8.36
C GLY A 145 9.76 24.44 -6.86
N GLN A 146 8.75 25.25 -6.51
CA GLN A 146 8.37 25.49 -5.13
C GLN A 146 7.19 24.58 -4.79
N ASN A 147 7.44 23.50 -4.05
CA ASN A 147 6.41 22.67 -3.45
C ASN A 147 6.63 22.57 -1.94
N ARG A 148 5.52 22.39 -1.22
CA ARG A 148 5.55 22.11 0.21
C ARG A 148 5.45 20.60 0.42
N ILE A 149 6.27 20.08 1.31
CA ILE A 149 6.23 18.67 1.70
C ILE A 149 6.04 18.64 3.21
N SER A 150 5.00 17.97 3.67
CA SER A 150 4.67 17.96 5.10
C SER A 150 4.25 16.58 5.60
N ILE A 151 4.57 16.32 6.87
CA ILE A 151 4.01 15.21 7.63
C ILE A 151 2.92 15.79 8.53
N VAL A 152 1.72 15.21 8.45
CA VAL A 152 0.57 15.60 9.26
C VAL A 152 0.24 14.46 10.22
N LEU A 153 0.32 14.74 11.51
CA LEU A 153 -0.11 13.80 12.55
C LEU A 153 -1.55 14.14 12.95
N ALA A 154 -2.52 13.41 12.39
CA ALA A 154 -3.93 13.57 12.69
C ALA A 154 -4.34 12.56 13.78
N ARG A 155 -5.09 13.00 14.78
CA ARG A 155 -5.62 12.13 15.84
C ARG A 155 -6.84 11.36 15.37
#